data_AF-A0AAX0WSU3-F1
#
_entry.id   AF-A0AAX0WSU3-F1
#
_cell.length_a   1.000
_cell.length_b   1.000
_cell.length_c   1.000
_cell.angle_alpha   90.00
_cell.angle_beta   90.00
_cell.angle_gamma   90.00
#
_symmetry.space_group_name_H-M   'P 1'
#
loop_
_entity.id
_entity.type
_entity.pdbx_description
1 polymer ?
#
loop_
_entity_poly.entity_id
_entity_poly.type
_entity_poly.pdbx_seq_one_letter_code
_entity_poly.pdbx_strand_id
1 'polypeptide(L)'
;MNWQKGFSLTEVLVSLSLITTLTLALLQQQGQSKQLLNQLIFRAQGSQFLDQIEETMMAKVSKLPPTPSPYHLDIQLKNQQLLLHLVWFEQVGSITRHHHLMGSGQ
;
A
#
# COMPACT_ATOMS: atom_id res chain seq x y z
N MET A 1 -9.34 52.03 33.24
CA MET A 1 -9.27 50.76 33.98
C MET A 1 -8.56 49.74 33.09
N ASN A 2 -7.23 49.71 33.14
CA ASN A 2 -6.41 48.94 32.19
C ASN A 2 -5.93 47.65 32.84
N TRP A 3 -6.66 46.57 32.60
CA TRP A 3 -6.30 45.23 33.04
C TRP A 3 -5.56 44.51 31.91
N GLN A 4 -4.31 44.89 31.68
CA GLN A 4 -3.39 44.07 30.90
C GLN A 4 -2.78 43.01 31.84
N LYS A 5 -3.51 41.93 32.09
CA LYS A 5 -2.92 40.72 32.67
C LYS A 5 -2.08 40.05 31.58
N GLY A 6 -0.76 40.19 31.68
CA GLY A 6 0.18 39.40 30.88
C GLY A 6 0.08 37.92 31.25
N PHE A 7 0.52 37.05 30.34
CA PHE A 7 0.63 35.62 30.61
C PHE A 7 1.68 35.36 31.69
N SER A 8 1.37 34.48 32.63
CA SER A 8 2.38 33.98 33.56
C SER A 8 3.43 33.15 32.82
N LEU A 9 4.69 33.20 33.26
CA LEU A 9 5.74 32.34 32.73
C LEU A 9 5.35 30.85 32.76
N THR A 10 4.65 30.42 33.81
CA THR A 10 4.16 29.03 33.93
C THR A 10 3.13 28.69 32.87
N GLU A 11 2.22 29.62 32.54
CA GLU A 11 1.20 29.42 31.49
C GLU A 11 1.86 29.32 30.11
N VAL A 12 2.87 30.15 29.86
CA VAL A 12 3.65 30.10 28.61
C VAL A 12 4.40 28.78 28.50
N LEU A 13 5.07 28.33 29.56
CA LEU A 13 5.82 27.07 29.57
C LEU A 13 4.91 25.85 29.40
N VAL A 14 3.76 25.82 30.08
CA VAL A 14 2.77 24.74 29.92
C VAL A 14 2.23 24.74 28.50
N SER A 15 1.87 25.90 27.96
CA SER A 15 1.35 26.01 26.59
C SER A 15 2.39 25.56 25.57
N LEU A 16 3.65 25.96 25.74
CA LEU A 16 4.76 25.57 24.86
C LEU A 16 5.02 24.06 24.91
N SER A 17 4.98 23.48 26.12
CA SER A 17 5.12 22.03 26.29
C SER A 17 4.00 21.29 25.59
N LEU A 18 2.75 21.72 25.77
CA LEU A 18 1.58 21.10 25.14
C LEU A 18 1.65 21.16 23.62
N ILE A 19 1.98 22.33 23.05
CA ILE A 19 2.14 22.50 21.61
C ILE A 19 3.23 21.57 21.09
N THR A 20 4.38 21.53 21.77
CA THR A 20 5.51 20.70 21.35
C THR A 20 5.15 19.21 21.37
N THR A 21 4.49 18.73 22.43
CA THR A 21 4.03 17.35 22.53
C THR A 21 3.01 17.02 21.44
N LEU A 22 2.05 17.92 21.20
CA LEU A 22 1.03 17.73 20.16
C LEU A 22 1.67 17.68 18.76
N THR A 23 2.58 18.61 18.45
CA THR A 23 3.30 18.61 17.18
C THR A 23 4.11 17.34 16.99
N LEU A 24 4.79 16.85 18.04
CA LEU A 24 5.55 15.61 17.96
C LEU A 24 4.64 14.39 17.72
N ALA A 25 3.52 14.31 18.43
CA ALA A 25 2.54 13.24 18.24
C ALA A 25 1.95 13.25 16.82
N LEU A 26 1.60 14.43 16.31
CA LEU A 26 1.09 14.59 14.93
C LEU A 26 2.12 14.18 13.88
N LEU A 27 3.39 14.51 14.09
CA LEU A 27 4.47 14.12 13.17
C LEU A 27 4.63 12.59 13.12
N GLN A 28 4.61 11.94 14.30
CA GLN A 28 4.65 10.47 14.39
C GLN A 28 3.44 9.83 13.72
N GLN A 29 2.24 10.36 13.99
CA GLN A 29 1.01 9.88 13.36
C GLN A 29 1.06 10.02 11.84
N GLN A 30 1.55 11.16 11.33
CA GLN A 30 1.67 11.39 9.89
C GLN A 30 2.60 10.37 9.22
N GLY A 31 3.71 10.00 9.87
CA GLY A 31 4.62 8.97 9.38
C GLY A 31 3.94 7.60 9.25
N GLN A 32 3.23 7.17 10.29
CA GLN A 32 2.50 5.90 10.30
C GLN A 32 1.38 5.88 9.26
N SER A 33 0.60 6.96 9.15
CA SER A 33 -0.46 7.07 8.14
C SER A 33 0.07 7.00 6.71
N LYS A 34 1.22 7.63 6.42
CA LYS A 34 1.87 7.53 5.10
C LYS A 34 2.30 6.10 4.79
N GLN A 35 2.85 5.38 5.77
CA GLN A 35 3.24 3.98 5.58
C GLN A 35 2.03 3.09 5.26
N LEU A 36 0.93 3.24 5.99
CA LEU A 36 -0.31 2.50 5.74
C LEU A 36 -0.92 2.85 4.38
N LEU A 37 -0.93 4.13 4.02
CA LEU A 37 -1.44 4.56 2.72
C LEU A 37 -0.62 3.97 1.57
N ASN A 38 0.72 3.99 1.68
CA ASN A 38 1.58 3.39 0.67
C ASN A 38 1.32 1.89 0.52
N GLN A 39 1.16 1.16 1.64
CA GLN A 39 0.80 -0.26 1.60
C GLN A 39 -0.51 -0.51 0.85
N LEU A 40 -1.53 0.32 1.11
CA LEU A 40 -2.83 0.22 0.44
C LEU A 40 -2.72 0.53 -1.06
N ILE A 41 -1.95 1.55 -1.44
CA ILE A 41 -1.71 1.89 -2.84
C ILE A 41 -1.02 0.71 -3.55
N PHE A 42 0.04 0.15 -2.95
CA PHE A 42 0.76 -0.98 -3.55
C PHE A 42 -0.14 -2.19 -3.71
N ARG A 43 -0.97 -2.49 -2.70
CA ARG A 43 -1.91 -3.61 -2.75
C ARG A 43 -3.00 -3.41 -3.80
N ALA A 44 -3.55 -2.20 -3.91
CA ALA A 44 -4.59 -1.89 -4.90
C ALA A 44 -4.05 -1.98 -6.33
N GLN A 45 -2.90 -1.37 -6.59
CA GLN A 45 -2.22 -1.42 -7.89
C GLN A 45 -1.80 -2.85 -8.25
N GLY A 46 -1.24 -3.60 -7.31
CA GLY A 46 -0.87 -5.00 -7.52
C GLY A 46 -2.09 -5.89 -7.82
N SER A 47 -3.22 -5.68 -7.14
CA SER A 47 -4.47 -6.39 -7.46
C SER A 47 -4.97 -6.03 -8.86
N GLN A 48 -4.98 -4.75 -9.22
CA GLN A 48 -5.42 -4.31 -10.54
C GLN A 48 -4.53 -4.87 -11.65
N PHE A 49 -3.21 -4.96 -11.41
CA PHE A 49 -2.28 -5.58 -12.35
C PHE A 49 -2.53 -7.08 -12.51
N LEU A 50 -2.84 -7.79 -11.42
CA LEU A 50 -3.26 -9.20 -11.49
C LEU A 50 -4.56 -9.37 -12.26
N ASP A 51 -5.54 -8.48 -12.06
CA ASP A 51 -6.81 -8.50 -12.81
C ASP A 51 -6.56 -8.30 -14.32
N GLN A 52 -5.63 -7.42 -14.70
CA GLN A 52 -5.23 -7.21 -16.11
C GLN A 52 -4.53 -8.44 -16.72
N ILE A 53 -3.70 -9.14 -15.93
CA ILE A 53 -3.09 -10.40 -16.38
C ILE A 53 -4.16 -11.48 -16.58
N GLU A 54 -5.10 -11.58 -15.66
CA GLU A 54 -6.21 -12.53 -15.78
C GLU A 54 -7.05 -12.25 -17.03
N GLU A 55 -7.39 -10.99 -17.29
CA GLU A 55 -8.15 -10.59 -18.47
C GLU A 55 -7.38 -10.90 -19.77
N THR A 56 -6.09 -10.61 -19.83
CA THR A 56 -5.26 -10.92 -21.01
C THR A 56 -5.09 -12.43 -21.24
N MET A 57 -4.99 -13.23 -20.17
CA MET A 57 -4.98 -14.69 -20.25
C MET A 57 -6.32 -15.25 -20.76
N MET A 58 -7.45 -14.75 -20.24
CA MET A 58 -8.80 -15.17 -20.67
C MET A 58 -9.09 -14.76 -22.11
N ALA A 59 -8.64 -13.57 -22.52
CA ALA A 59 -8.75 -13.08 -23.88
C ALA A 59 -7.79 -13.77 -24.88
N LYS A 60 -6.97 -14.74 -24.43
CA LYS A 60 -5.94 -15.44 -25.24
C LYS A 60 -4.98 -14.49 -25.98
N VAL A 61 -4.76 -13.29 -25.44
CA VAL A 61 -3.85 -12.32 -26.03
C VAL A 61 -2.42 -12.75 -25.71
N SER A 62 -1.60 -12.97 -26.73
CA SER A 62 -0.26 -13.57 -26.59
C SER A 62 0.79 -12.70 -25.88
N LYS A 63 0.44 -11.51 -25.37
CA LYS A 63 1.37 -10.60 -24.71
C LYS A 63 0.83 -10.20 -23.34
N LEU A 64 1.55 -10.60 -22.30
CA LEU A 64 1.34 -10.13 -20.93
C LEU A 64 1.65 -8.63 -20.84
N PRO A 65 0.91 -7.87 -20.01
CA PRO A 65 1.24 -6.48 -19.76
C PRO A 65 2.63 -6.37 -19.12
N PRO A 66 3.43 -5.35 -19.48
CA PRO A 66 4.74 -5.14 -18.87
C PRO A 66 4.59 -4.88 -17.38
N THR A 67 5.38 -5.58 -16.56
CA THR A 67 5.33 -5.48 -15.09
C THR A 67 5.79 -4.08 -14.67
N PRO A 68 4.93 -3.27 -14.01
CA PRO A 68 5.36 -1.97 -13.52
C PRO A 68 6.36 -2.16 -12.36
N SER A 69 7.42 -1.35 -12.30
CA SER A 69 8.26 -1.26 -11.09
C SER A 69 7.41 -0.70 -9.94
N PRO A 70 7.52 -1.17 -8.68
CA PRO A 70 8.51 -2.08 -8.10
C PRO A 70 8.05 -3.55 -8.00
N TYR A 71 7.10 -3.97 -8.83
CA TYR A 71 6.51 -5.30 -8.75
C TYR A 71 7.33 -6.33 -9.51
N HIS A 72 7.50 -7.51 -8.90
CA HIS A 72 8.03 -8.71 -9.52
C HIS A 72 6.92 -9.74 -9.64
N LEU A 73 6.62 -10.13 -10.88
CA LEU A 73 5.64 -11.14 -11.20
C LEU A 73 6.35 -12.49 -11.39
N ASP A 74 5.99 -13.47 -10.59
CA ASP A 74 6.36 -14.87 -10.77
C ASP A 74 5.10 -15.67 -11.15
N ILE A 75 5.14 -16.36 -12.28
CA ILE A 75 4.05 -17.17 -12.80
C ILE A 75 4.50 -18.62 -12.75
N GLN A 76 3.87 -19.41 -11.89
CA GLN A 76 4.17 -20.84 -11.75
C GLN A 76 2.98 -21.67 -12.20
N LEU A 77 3.23 -22.59 -13.14
CA LEU A 77 2.23 -23.57 -13.58
C LEU A 77 2.50 -24.90 -12.86
N LYS A 78 1.62 -25.30 -11.94
CA LYS A 78 1.78 -26.54 -11.16
C LYS A 78 0.47 -27.32 -11.18
N ASN A 79 0.50 -28.57 -11.64
CA ASN A 79 -0.64 -29.51 -11.65
C ASN A 79 -1.96 -28.92 -12.18
N GLN A 80 -1.94 -28.35 -13.40
CA GLN A 80 -3.12 -27.72 -14.03
C GLN A 80 -3.69 -26.52 -13.24
N GLN A 81 -2.93 -25.98 -12.28
CA GLN A 81 -3.24 -24.74 -11.60
C GLN A 81 -2.20 -23.68 -11.98
N LEU A 82 -2.68 -22.51 -12.39
CA LEU A 82 -1.84 -21.37 -12.69
C LEU A 82 -1.78 -20.51 -11.43
N LEU A 83 -0.57 -20.37 -10.88
CA LEU A 83 -0.30 -19.60 -9.67
C LEU A 83 0.39 -18.31 -10.10
N LEU A 84 -0.29 -17.19 -9.85
CA LEU A 84 0.25 -15.84 -10.03
C LEU A 84 0.72 -15.35 -8.68
N HIS A 85 2.02 -15.09 -8.56
CA HIS A 85 2.65 -14.55 -7.38
C HIS A 85 3.22 -13.18 -7.69
N LEU A 86 2.66 -12.13 -7.09
CA LEU A 86 3.16 -10.77 -7.22
C LEU A 86 3.83 -10.35 -5.92
N VAL A 87 5.10 -9.94 -5.99
CA VAL A 87 5.91 -9.46 -4.86
C VAL A 87 6.36 -8.03 -5.13
N TRP A 88 6.45 -7.18 -4.10
CA TRP A 88 7.04 -5.83 -4.23
C TRP A 88 8.20 -5.64 -3.24
N PHE A 89 9.26 -4.98 -3.69
CA PHE A 89 10.56 -4.94 -2.99
C PHE A 89 10.60 -4.05 -1.74
N GLU A 90 9.79 -3.01 -1.67
CA GLU A 90 9.89 -1.98 -0.61
C GLU A 90 9.20 -2.39 0.71
N GLN A 91 8.20 -3.29 0.66
CA GLN A 91 7.46 -3.73 1.84
C GLN A 91 7.06 -5.19 1.63
N VAL A 92 7.56 -6.09 2.47
CA VAL A 92 7.38 -7.55 2.37
C VAL A 92 5.89 -7.93 2.34
N GLY A 93 5.32 -7.95 1.15
CA GLY A 93 3.96 -8.35 0.91
C GLY A 93 3.88 -9.04 -0.44
N SER A 94 3.03 -10.05 -0.49
CA SER A 94 2.74 -10.77 -1.72
C SER A 94 1.25 -10.94 -1.88
N ILE A 95 0.81 -10.93 -3.14
CA ILE A 95 -0.53 -11.35 -3.51
C ILE A 95 -0.36 -12.63 -4.32
N THR A 96 -0.92 -13.73 -3.81
CA THR A 96 -0.97 -15.00 -4.51
C THR A 96 -2.40 -15.25 -4.95
N ARG A 97 -2.61 -15.51 -6.25
CA ARG A 97 -3.89 -15.99 -6.78
C ARG A 97 -3.72 -17.35 -7.42
N HIS A 98 -4.63 -18.26 -7.10
CA HIS A 98 -4.68 -19.61 -7.64
C HIS A 98 -5.81 -19.70 -8.65
N HIS A 99 -5.49 -20.09 -9.89
CA HIS A 99 -6.48 -20.41 -10.91
C HIS A 99 -6.45 -21.90 -11.21
N HIS A 100 -7.61 -22.53 -11.26
CA HIS A 100 -7.76 -23.86 -11.83
C HIS A 100 -7.91 -23.70 -13.34
N LEU A 101 -7.01 -24.27 -14.14
CA LEU A 101 -7.26 -24.37 -15.59
C LEU A 101 -8.39 -25.37 -15.78
N MET A 102 -9.64 -24.87 -15.85
CA MET A 102 -10.71 -25.65 -16.45
C MET A 102 -10.33 -25.90 -17.91
N GLY A 103 -9.99 -27.15 -18.19
CA GLY A 103 -9.62 -27.62 -19.50
C GLY A 103 -10.67 -27.23 -20.55
N SER A 104 -10.15 -26.84 -21.70
CA SER A 104 -10.78 -26.85 -23.01
C SER A 104 -11.89 -27.91 -23.16
N GLY A 105 -13.11 -27.44 -23.38
CA GLY A 105 -14.15 -28.19 -24.10
C GLY A 105 -14.24 -27.65 -25.52
N GLN A 106 -14.23 -28.57 -26.48
CA GLN A 106 -14.28 -28.38 -27.94
C GLN A 106 -15.50 -27.58 -28.41
#